data_AF-A0A2N9MNT0-F1
#
_entry.id   AF-A0A2N9MNT0-F1
#
_cell.length_a   1.000
_cell.length_b   1.000
_cell.length_c   1.000
_cell.angle_alpha   90.00
_cell.angle_beta   90.00
_cell.angle_gamma   90.00
#
_symmetry.space_group_name_H-M   'P 1'
#
loop_
_entity.id
_entity.type
_entity.pdbx_description
1 polymer ?
#
loop_
_entity_poly.entity_id
_entity_poly.type
_entity_poly.pdbx_seq_one_letter_code
_entity_poly.pdbx_strand_id
1 'polypeptide(L)'
;MSSTPLQALALLNDEMYMEAARKFAERIIKEGGGSASQRLAWALRAATSRPATEAEVRILEEGLNRRLTQYRADGASAEKLLAAGEAPRDRSIDAAELAAYTTAASVILNLDEVITRQ
;
A
#
# COMPACT_ATOMS: atom_id res chain seq x y z
N MET A 1 -24.42 -6.10 -26.15
CA MET A 1 -23.37 -6.89 -25.46
C MET A 1 -22.23 -5.93 -25.15
N SER A 2 -22.11 -5.56 -23.87
CA SER A 2 -21.29 -4.45 -23.39
C SER A 2 -19.84 -4.89 -23.18
N SER A 3 -18.89 -4.27 -23.88
CA SER A 3 -17.55 -3.84 -23.44
C SER A 3 -16.65 -4.75 -22.56
N THR A 4 -16.91 -6.05 -22.46
CA THR A 4 -16.23 -6.98 -21.56
C THR A 4 -14.69 -7.04 -21.67
N PRO A 5 -14.04 -6.87 -22.85
CA PRO A 5 -12.58 -6.93 -22.93
C PRO A 5 -11.86 -5.76 -22.24
N LEU A 6 -12.37 -4.54 -22.38
CA LEU A 6 -11.79 -3.34 -21.76
C LEU A 6 -12.06 -3.32 -20.25
N GLN A 7 -13.24 -3.76 -19.84
CA GLN A 7 -13.59 -3.83 -18.43
C GLN A 7 -12.79 -4.90 -17.68
N ALA A 8 -12.54 -6.06 -18.31
CA ALA A 8 -11.64 -7.07 -17.76
C ALA A 8 -10.19 -6.58 -17.66
N LEU A 9 -9.69 -5.86 -18.66
CA LEU A 9 -8.33 -5.31 -18.63
C LEU A 9 -8.16 -4.24 -17.54
N ALA A 10 -9.16 -3.37 -17.36
CA ALA A 10 -9.15 -2.38 -16.28
C ALA A 10 -9.15 -3.05 -14.89
N LEU A 11 -9.99 -4.08 -14.70
CA LEU A 11 -10.02 -4.85 -13.45
C LEU A 11 -8.68 -5.53 -13.16
N LEU A 12 -8.06 -6.15 -14.18
CA LEU A 12 -6.74 -6.78 -14.04
C LEU A 12 -5.67 -5.77 -13.65
N ASN A 13 -5.72 -4.54 -14.18
CA ASN A 13 -4.80 -3.48 -13.79
C ASN A 13 -5.00 -3.06 -12.32
N ASP A 14 -6.25 -2.93 -11.87
CA ASP A 14 -6.56 -2.56 -10.49
C ASP A 14 -6.12 -3.64 -9.49
N GLU A 15 -6.36 -4.91 -9.81
CA GLU A 15 -5.93 -6.05 -8.97
C GLU A 15 -4.41 -6.18 -8.91
N MET A 16 -3.73 -6.06 -10.06
CA MET A 16 -2.27 -6.11 -10.14
C MET A 16 -1.62 -4.91 -9.42
N TYR A 17 -2.23 -3.73 -9.52
CA TYR A 17 -1.78 -2.54 -8.79
C TYR A 17 -1.90 -2.73 -7.28
N MET A 18 -3.04 -3.23 -6.80
CA MET A 18 -3.26 -3.50 -5.39
C MET A 18 -2.34 -4.62 -4.87
N GLU A 19 -2.07 -5.63 -5.68
CA GLU A 19 -1.08 -6.66 -5.37
C GLU A 19 0.33 -6.09 -5.24
N ALA A 20 0.74 -5.22 -6.16
CA ALA A 20 2.04 -4.54 -6.11
C ALA A 20 2.15 -3.68 -4.85
N ALA A 21 1.10 -2.93 -4.50
CA ALA A 21 1.04 -2.15 -3.26
C ALA A 21 1.16 -3.04 -2.02
N ARG A 22 0.50 -4.21 -2.01
CA ARG A 22 0.58 -5.18 -0.90
C ARG A 22 1.99 -5.76 -0.75
N LYS A 23 2.63 -6.12 -1.87
CA LYS A 23 4.02 -6.61 -1.84
C LYS A 23 5.01 -5.53 -1.45
N PHE A 24 4.77 -4.30 -1.85
CA PHE A 24 5.56 -3.19 -1.37
C PHE A 24 5.37 -2.97 0.14
N ALA A 25 4.14 -3.08 0.66
CA ALA A 25 3.86 -3.01 2.09
C ALA A 25 4.58 -4.09 2.92
N GLU A 26 4.66 -5.33 2.43
CA GLU A 26 5.45 -6.39 3.09
C GLU A 26 6.93 -5.96 3.23
N ARG A 27 7.50 -5.35 2.19
CA ARG A 27 8.87 -4.82 2.23
C ARG A 27 9.01 -3.64 3.17
N ILE A 28 8.05 -2.71 3.18
CA ILE A 28 8.05 -1.56 4.08
C ILE A 28 8.14 -2.03 5.55
N ILE A 29 7.37 -3.05 5.92
CA ILE A 29 7.35 -3.57 7.29
C ILE A 29 8.66 -4.25 7.67
N LYS A 30 9.28 -5.00 6.73
CA LYS A 30 10.49 -5.80 6.97
C LYS A 30 11.79 -4.99 6.88
N GLU A 31 11.87 -4.10 5.90
CA GLU A 31 13.10 -3.37 5.53
C GLU A 31 13.11 -1.93 6.07
N GLY A 32 11.93 -1.35 6.35
CA GLY A 32 11.77 0.08 6.65
C GLY A 32 12.11 0.52 8.06
N GLY A 33 12.49 -0.39 8.96
CA GLY A 33 12.89 -0.08 10.34
C GLY A 33 11.80 -0.32 11.40
N GLY A 34 12.04 0.21 12.60
CA GLY A 34 11.29 -0.14 13.81
C GLY A 34 10.09 0.76 14.12
N SER A 35 10.04 1.98 13.56
CA SER A 35 8.90 2.89 13.73
C SER A 35 8.12 3.10 12.44
N ALA A 36 6.86 3.53 12.56
CA ALA A 36 6.03 3.89 11.40
C ALA A 36 6.68 5.01 10.58
N SER A 37 7.18 6.06 11.23
CA SER A 37 7.91 7.15 10.58
C SER A 37 9.13 6.69 9.78
N GLN A 38 9.96 5.77 10.31
CA GLN A 38 11.10 5.20 9.60
C GLN A 38 10.64 4.40 8.37
N ARG A 39 9.62 3.57 8.54
CA ARG A 39 9.07 2.74 7.48
C ARG A 39 8.50 3.58 6.33
N LEU A 40 7.76 4.64 6.65
CA LEU A 40 7.19 5.55 5.65
C LEU A 40 8.26 6.39 4.95
N ALA A 41 9.27 6.86 5.67
CA ALA A 41 10.41 7.57 5.07
C ALA A 41 11.21 6.67 4.12
N TRP A 42 11.41 5.40 4.49
CA TRP A 42 12.01 4.38 3.63
C TRP A 42 11.16 4.13 2.39
N ALA A 43 9.84 3.97 2.56
CA ALA A 43 8.90 3.72 1.47
C ALA A 43 8.91 4.85 0.41
N LEU A 44 8.82 6.11 0.87
CA LEU A 44 8.87 7.27 -0.01
C LEU A 44 10.19 7.35 -0.78
N ARG A 45 11.32 7.08 -0.11
CA ARG A 45 12.63 7.06 -0.78
C ARG A 45 12.73 5.94 -1.81
N ALA A 46 12.23 4.75 -1.46
CA ALA A 46 12.26 3.59 -2.34
C ALA A 46 11.44 3.80 -3.62
N ALA A 47 10.31 4.51 -3.52
CA ALA A 47 9.49 4.85 -4.68
C ALA A 47 10.08 6.04 -5.47
N THR A 48 10.28 7.18 -4.81
CA THR A 48 10.58 8.46 -5.48
C THR A 48 12.07 8.73 -5.73
N SER A 49 12.96 7.84 -5.29
CA SER A 49 14.43 8.00 -5.36
C SER A 49 14.99 9.28 -4.71
N ARG A 50 14.21 9.96 -3.86
CA ARG A 50 14.62 11.16 -3.12
C ARG A 50 14.32 11.04 -1.62
N PRO A 51 14.98 11.83 -0.75
CA PRO A 51 14.58 11.88 0.65
C PRO A 51 13.14 12.37 0.80
N ALA A 52 12.40 11.71 1.70
CA ALA A 52 11.09 12.14 2.15
C ALA A 52 11.21 13.45 2.96
N THR A 53 10.26 14.35 2.78
CA THR A 53 10.10 15.50 3.67
C THR A 53 9.38 15.09 4.95
N GLU A 54 9.61 15.81 6.05
CA GLU A 54 8.92 15.56 7.32
C GLU A 54 7.39 15.68 7.20
N ALA A 55 6.92 16.61 6.36
CA ALA A 55 5.50 16.81 6.11
C ALA A 55 4.86 15.59 5.43
N GLU A 56 5.52 15.02 4.40
CA GLU A 56 5.04 13.82 3.71
C GLU A 56 4.94 12.63 4.66
N VAL A 57 5.97 12.40 5.48
CA VAL A 57 5.98 11.32 6.48
C VAL A 57 4.85 11.51 7.48
N ARG A 58 4.66 12.72 8.01
CA ARG A 58 3.60 13.00 8.99
C ARG A 58 2.21 12.74 8.43
N ILE A 59 1.92 13.22 7.21
CA ILE A 59 0.61 13.03 6.57
C ILE A 59 0.32 11.54 6.35
N LEU A 60 1.32 10.79 5.87
CA LEU A 60 1.18 9.35 5.67
C LEU A 60 1.02 8.60 6.99
N GLU A 61 1.73 9.01 8.05
CA GLU A 61 1.65 8.39 9.37
C GLU A 61 0.27 8.59 10.01
N GLU A 62 -0.30 9.79 9.89
CA GLU A 62 -1.68 10.04 10.30
C GLU A 62 -2.68 9.18 9.53
N GLY A 63 -2.51 9.07 8.20
CA GLY A 63 -3.33 8.21 7.34
C GLY A 63 -3.23 6.74 7.71
N LEU A 64 -2.00 6.26 7.95
CA LEU A 64 -1.70 4.90 8.38
C LEU A 64 -2.37 4.59 9.71
N ASN A 65 -2.24 5.47 10.71
CA ASN A 65 -2.83 5.27 12.03
C ASN A 65 -4.36 5.20 11.98
N ARG A 66 -5.00 6.05 11.17
CA ARG A 66 -6.46 5.98 10.92
C ARG A 66 -6.85 4.64 10.31
N ARG A 67 -6.13 4.17 9.28
CA ARG A 67 -6.41 2.89 8.63
C ARG A 67 -6.16 1.70 9.54
N LEU A 68 -5.09 1.73 10.32
CA LEU A 68 -4.78 0.68 11.29
C LEU A 68 -5.87 0.56 12.34
N THR A 69 -6.38 1.69 12.85
CA THR A 69 -7.49 1.72 13.79
C THR A 69 -8.75 1.13 13.17
N GLN A 70 -9.07 1.52 11.95
CA GLN A 70 -10.19 0.98 11.19
C GLN A 70 -10.08 -0.54 11.01
N TYR A 71 -8.93 -1.04 10.54
CA TYR A 71 -8.73 -2.46 10.26
C TYR A 71 -8.67 -3.32 11.52
N ARG A 72 -8.23 -2.76 12.65
CA ARG A 72 -8.32 -3.44 13.95
C ARG A 72 -9.75 -3.54 14.46
N ALA A 73 -10.59 -2.55 14.16
CA ALA A 73 -12.02 -2.58 14.51
C ALA A 73 -12.84 -3.46 13.55
N ASP A 74 -12.45 -3.52 12.28
CA ASP A 74 -13.08 -4.33 11.24
C ASP A 74 -12.04 -5.14 10.46
N GLY A 75 -11.67 -6.30 11.03
CA GLY A 75 -10.71 -7.22 10.40
C GLY A 75 -11.19 -7.80 9.08
N ALA A 76 -12.51 -7.85 8.83
CA ALA A 76 -13.05 -8.35 7.57
C ALA A 76 -12.69 -7.39 6.42
N SER A 77 -12.69 -6.08 6.67
CA SER A 77 -12.23 -5.10 5.68
C SER A 77 -10.74 -5.22 5.37
N ALA A 78 -9.92 -5.63 6.35
CA ALA A 78 -8.49 -5.88 6.16
C ALA A 78 -8.26 -7.10 5.25
N GLU A 79 -8.91 -8.22 5.57
CA GLU A 79 -8.80 -9.45 4.75
C GLU A 79 -9.34 -9.24 3.34
N LYS A 80 -10.42 -8.48 3.16
CA LYS A 80 -10.95 -8.15 1.83
C LYS A 80 -9.93 -7.41 0.98
N LEU A 81 -9.21 -6.43 1.56
CA LEU A 81 -8.17 -5.70 0.84
C LEU A 81 -6.96 -6.59 0.54
N LEU A 82 -6.58 -7.43 1.50
CA LEU A 82 -5.43 -8.34 1.34
C LEU A 82 -5.71 -9.53 0.42
N ALA A 83 -6.97 -9.79 0.07
CA ALA A 83 -7.36 -10.83 -0.88
C ALA A 83 -7.23 -10.39 -2.35
N ALA A 84 -6.90 -9.12 -2.63
CA ALA A 84 -6.69 -8.65 -3.99
C ALA A 84 -5.41 -9.26 -4.63
N GLY A 85 -5.54 -9.70 -5.88
CA GLY A 85 -4.47 -10.37 -6.63
C GLY A 85 -4.33 -11.87 -6.33
N GLU A 86 -3.40 -12.52 -7.02
CA GLU A 86 -3.19 -13.97 -6.96
C GLU A 86 -2.07 -14.39 -6.00
N ALA A 87 -1.13 -13.49 -5.70
CA ALA A 87 0.01 -13.80 -4.86
C ALA A 87 -0.41 -14.03 -3.40
N PRO A 88 0.18 -15.01 -2.71
CA PRO A 88 -0.09 -15.21 -1.29
C PRO A 88 0.51 -14.06 -0.46
N ARG A 89 -0.23 -13.56 0.53
CA ARG A 89 0.31 -12.63 1.53
C ARG A 89 1.26 -13.33 2.50
N ASP A 90 2.20 -12.58 3.05
CA ASP A 90 2.96 -13.04 4.21
C ASP A 90 2.05 -13.11 5.46
N ARG A 91 1.85 -14.33 5.97
CA ARG A 91 1.00 -14.59 7.15
C ARG A 91 1.72 -14.36 8.49
N SER A 92 3.02 -14.08 8.47
CA SER A 92 3.76 -13.67 9.68
C SER A 92 3.47 -12.23 10.10
N ILE A 93 2.89 -11.43 9.20
CA ILE A 93 2.51 -10.04 9.43
C ILE A 93 1.03 -9.99 9.85
N ASP A 94 0.72 -9.17 10.86
CA ASP A 94 -0.65 -8.90 11.27
C ASP A 94 -1.47 -8.35 10.09
N ALA A 95 -2.70 -8.86 9.93
CA ALA A 95 -3.53 -8.52 8.77
C ALA A 95 -3.93 -7.03 8.79
N ALA A 96 -4.23 -6.46 9.96
CA ALA A 96 -4.58 -5.05 10.06
C ALA A 96 -3.37 -4.15 9.78
N GLU A 97 -2.19 -4.51 10.27
CA GLU A 97 -0.93 -3.83 9.95
C GLU A 97 -0.63 -3.89 8.45
N LEU A 98 -0.66 -5.07 7.85
CA LEU A 98 -0.37 -5.24 6.43
C LEU A 98 -1.37 -4.47 5.55
N ALA A 99 -2.66 -4.49 5.89
CA ALA A 99 -3.69 -3.75 5.15
C ALA A 99 -3.51 -2.23 5.27
N ALA A 100 -3.13 -1.74 6.45
CA ALA A 100 -2.84 -0.33 6.66
C ALA A 100 -1.63 0.13 5.83
N TYR A 101 -0.53 -0.63 5.86
CA TYR A 101 0.65 -0.32 5.04
C TYR A 101 0.39 -0.51 3.55
N THR A 102 -0.48 -1.44 3.14
CA THR A 102 -0.90 -1.58 1.73
C THR A 102 -1.62 -0.33 1.24
N THR A 103 -2.46 0.26 2.09
CA THR A 103 -3.12 1.54 1.76
C THR A 103 -2.11 2.70 1.68
N ALA A 104 -1.14 2.76 2.59
CA ALA A 104 -0.09 3.77 2.52
C ALA A 104 0.78 3.59 1.26
N ALA A 105 1.15 2.35 0.95
CA ALA A 105 1.91 1.98 -0.25
C ALA A 105 1.17 2.39 -1.53
N SER A 106 -0.14 2.17 -1.62
CA SER A 106 -0.91 2.57 -2.80
C SER A 106 -0.98 4.09 -2.97
N VAL A 107 -0.98 4.87 -1.89
CA VAL A 107 -0.86 6.34 -1.98
C VAL A 107 0.52 6.75 -2.49
N ILE A 108 1.58 6.12 -1.98
CA ILE A 108 2.96 6.41 -2.38
C ILE A 108 3.21 6.03 -3.85
N LEU A 109 2.76 4.86 -4.29
CA LEU A 109 2.94 4.41 -5.67
C LEU A 109 2.13 5.26 -6.66
N ASN A 110 0.95 5.73 -6.27
CA ASN A 110 0.18 6.69 -7.07
C ASN A 110 0.92 8.02 -7.21
N LEU A 111 1.60 8.49 -6.15
CA LEU A 111 2.44 9.69 -6.23
C LEU A 111 3.61 9.47 -7.19
N ASP A 112 4.28 8.32 -7.13
CA ASP A 112 5.39 7.98 -8.02
C ASP A 112 4.96 7.88 -9.48
N GLU A 113 3.85 7.21 -9.77
CA GLU A 113 3.32 7.11 -11.14
C GLU A 113 3.05 8.51 -11.73
N VAL A 114 2.51 9.43 -10.92
CA VAL A 114 2.26 10.82 -11.32
C VAL A 114 3.57 11.59 -11.56
N ILE A 115 4.61 11.35 -10.76
CA ILE A 115 5.90 12.04 -10.89
C ILE A 115 6.71 11.51 -12.10
N THR A 116 6.69 10.20 -12.32
CA THR A 116 7.52 9.50 -13.31
C THR A 116 6.97 9.61 -14.74
N ARG A 117 5.68 9.91 -14.92
CA ARG A 117 5.08 10.22 -16.24
C ARG A 117 5.40 11.67 -16.66
N GLN A 118 6.61 11.92 -17.17
CA GLN A 118 6.98 13.15 -17.88
C GLN A 118 7.69 12.83 -19.20
#